data_AF-A0A831K8D7-F1
#
_entry.id   AF-A0A831K8D7-F1
#
_cell.length_a   1.000
_cell.length_b   1.000
_cell.length_c   1.000
_cell.angle_alpha   90.00
_cell.angle_beta   90.00
_cell.angle_gamma   90.00
#
_symmetry.space_group_name_H-M   'P 1'
#
loop_
_entity.id
_entity.type
_entity.pdbx_description
1 polymer ?
#
loop_
_entity_poly.entity_id
_entity_poly.type
_entity_poly.pdbx_seq_one_letter_code
_entity_poly.pdbx_strand_id
1 'polypeptide(L)'
;LNELPKNGKQVTEIRDGIRIDSAKGTVAKGAKFDYELLAPEAKFNLTMIFRIENEMANYDLALKIASDIARVIENGTDLGAKSTVGFGRIKGDVQLYEIDFEHPTHIQQWIDNDLTRNSIEKLTESLLAPQNSIFEIVASFRIKNSMIIRSYSKDPKAPDSTHLKSGGKNILSGSSIKGALRGRSERILNTIQADREITKTILAGLFGDVEKEADSVTIKKDGYTVPSRVFVDEVPIKNVKEEIQTRIQIDRFTGGTVDSALIEEVPLFPVKGENQIMNFRIRVKDAKPIDKGLMLLLLKDIWTADLPIGGEKAIGRGVLEGISATIVDGKSKFTLTEDFKNPEKKEVLQTYVDALHDRKNDIWYEERINLYKQRKNEN
;
A
#
# COMPACT_ATOMS: atom_id res chain seq x y z
N LEU A 1 -28.85 2.49 18.63
CA LEU A 1 -27.54 1.82 18.74
C LEU A 1 -27.78 0.35 18.42
N ASN A 2 -27.79 0.00 17.14
CA ASN A 2 -28.12 -1.36 16.70
C ASN A 2 -26.95 -2.28 17.01
N GLU A 3 -27.25 -3.37 17.69
CA GLU A 3 -26.31 -4.45 18.00
C GLU A 3 -25.63 -4.94 16.73
N LEU A 4 -24.30 -4.97 16.74
CA LEU A 4 -23.49 -5.56 15.68
C LEU A 4 -23.89 -7.04 15.53
N PRO A 5 -24.09 -7.53 14.29
CA PRO A 5 -24.55 -8.89 14.07
C PRO A 5 -23.55 -9.90 14.65
N LYS A 6 -24.04 -10.72 15.59
CA LYS A 6 -23.37 -11.90 16.13
C LYS A 6 -23.29 -12.98 15.06
N ASN A 7 -22.35 -12.84 14.12
CA ASN A 7 -21.91 -13.92 13.24
C ASN A 7 -20.41 -13.82 12.98
N GLY A 8 -19.63 -14.40 13.90
CA GLY A 8 -18.47 -15.26 13.60
C GLY A 8 -17.26 -14.74 12.79
N LYS A 9 -17.15 -13.45 12.46
CA LYS A 9 -15.91 -12.86 11.94
C LYS A 9 -15.51 -11.67 12.80
N GLN A 10 -14.30 -11.70 13.33
CA GLN A 10 -13.73 -10.57 14.06
C GLN A 10 -13.70 -9.36 13.12
N VAL A 11 -14.46 -8.31 13.45
CA VAL A 11 -14.63 -7.14 12.58
C VAL A 11 -13.37 -6.25 12.60
N THR A 12 -12.61 -6.28 13.69
CA THR A 12 -11.40 -5.49 13.87
C THR A 12 -10.18 -6.35 14.21
N GLU A 13 -9.01 -5.90 13.76
CA GLU A 13 -7.70 -6.51 14.01
C GLU A 13 -6.75 -5.46 14.59
N ILE A 14 -5.93 -5.85 15.56
CA ILE A 14 -4.82 -5.02 16.05
C ILE A 14 -3.55 -5.45 15.33
N ARG A 15 -2.80 -4.49 14.80
CA ARG A 15 -1.51 -4.75 14.15
C ARG A 15 -0.41 -3.84 14.68
N ASP A 16 0.76 -4.43 14.81
CA ASP A 16 1.99 -3.72 15.13
C ASP A 16 2.53 -2.98 13.88
N GLY A 17 3.10 -1.81 14.11
CA GLY A 17 3.83 -0.99 13.16
C GLY A 17 5.24 -0.73 13.67
N ILE A 18 6.21 -0.82 12.76
CA ILE A 18 7.63 -0.53 13.06
C ILE A 18 8.22 0.38 12.00
N ARG A 19 9.19 1.21 12.41
CA ARG A 19 10.06 1.94 11.48
C ARG A 19 11.45 1.33 11.48
N ILE A 20 11.98 1.05 10.30
CA ILE A 20 13.33 0.49 10.11
C ILE A 20 14.33 1.63 9.88
N ASP A 21 15.49 1.54 10.51
CA ASP A 21 16.68 2.33 10.20
C ASP A 21 17.35 1.76 8.94
N SER A 22 17.43 2.55 7.86
CA SER A 22 17.93 2.06 6.56
C SER A 22 19.41 1.70 6.57
N ALA A 23 20.22 2.31 7.45
CA ALA A 23 21.65 2.00 7.58
C ALA A 23 21.89 0.72 8.37
N LYS A 24 21.10 0.47 9.42
CA LYS A 24 21.28 -0.69 10.32
C LYS A 24 20.42 -1.90 9.95
N GLY A 25 19.33 -1.69 9.22
CA GLY A 25 18.34 -2.74 8.94
C GLY A 25 17.55 -3.20 10.17
N THR A 26 17.58 -2.44 11.26
CA THR A 26 16.91 -2.75 12.54
C THR A 26 15.80 -1.75 12.86
N VAL A 27 14.93 -2.07 13.82
CA VAL A 27 13.87 -1.15 14.26
C VAL A 27 14.51 0.08 14.90
N ALA A 28 14.12 1.27 14.43
CA ALA A 28 14.54 2.52 15.02
C ALA A 28 14.03 2.64 16.46
N LYS A 29 14.89 3.10 17.37
CA LYS A 29 14.56 3.22 18.80
C LYS A 29 13.27 4.03 19.01
N GLY A 30 12.34 3.49 19.80
CA GLY A 30 11.06 4.13 20.13
C GLY A 30 10.03 4.17 18.99
N ALA A 31 10.28 3.48 17.88
CA ALA A 31 9.43 3.57 16.68
C ALA A 31 8.50 2.36 16.46
N LYS A 32 8.12 1.68 17.55
CA LYS A 32 7.05 0.65 17.56
C LYS A 32 5.74 1.33 18.00
N PHE A 33 4.66 1.07 17.29
CA PHE A 33 3.32 1.56 17.61
C PHE A 33 2.29 0.55 17.14
N ASP A 34 1.12 0.52 17.77
CA ASP A 34 0.05 -0.40 17.41
C ASP A 34 -1.13 0.39 16.82
N TYR A 35 -1.89 -0.22 15.91
CA TYR A 35 -3.09 0.39 15.34
C TYR A 35 -4.18 -0.66 15.11
N GLU A 36 -5.43 -0.23 15.21
CA GLU A 36 -6.61 -1.05 14.93
C GLU A 36 -7.09 -0.81 13.50
N LEU A 37 -7.53 -1.87 12.83
CA LEU A 37 -8.04 -1.82 11.46
C LEU A 37 -9.22 -2.77 11.28
N LEU A 38 -10.06 -2.49 10.27
CA LEU A 38 -11.14 -3.39 9.87
C LEU A 38 -10.58 -4.62 9.18
N ALA A 39 -11.02 -5.80 9.62
CA ALA A 39 -10.60 -7.06 9.03
C ALA A 39 -11.01 -7.14 7.53
N PRO A 40 -10.25 -7.88 6.71
CA PRO A 40 -10.62 -8.11 5.31
C PRO A 40 -12.04 -8.68 5.18
N GLU A 41 -12.72 -8.31 4.09
CA GLU A 41 -14.09 -8.75 3.77
C GLU A 41 -15.18 -8.21 4.74
N ALA A 42 -14.85 -7.25 5.61
CA ALA A 42 -15.86 -6.55 6.41
C ALA A 42 -16.90 -5.87 5.49
N LYS A 43 -18.17 -6.06 5.80
CA LYS A 43 -19.30 -5.46 5.08
C LYS A 43 -20.00 -4.45 5.99
N PHE A 44 -20.33 -3.30 5.45
CA PHE A 44 -21.07 -2.25 6.13
C PHE A 44 -21.96 -1.50 5.15
N ASN A 45 -23.03 -0.88 5.66
CA ASN A 45 -23.88 0.00 4.89
C ASN A 45 -23.37 1.44 5.04
N LEU A 46 -23.28 2.17 3.93
CA LEU A 46 -22.89 3.58 3.90
C LEU A 46 -24.04 4.40 3.33
N THR A 47 -24.55 5.34 4.11
CA THR A 47 -25.55 6.33 3.66
C THR A 47 -24.89 7.71 3.64
N MET A 48 -24.92 8.36 2.48
CA MET A 48 -24.46 9.75 2.31
C MET A 48 -25.67 10.61 1.97
N ILE A 49 -25.88 11.69 2.72
CA ILE A 49 -27.03 12.58 2.56
C ILE A 49 -26.53 13.91 1.98
N PHE A 50 -27.04 14.27 0.80
CA PHE A 50 -26.78 15.56 0.17
C PHE A 50 -28.03 16.42 0.37
N ARG A 51 -27.97 17.39 1.29
CA ARG A 51 -29.09 18.28 1.59
C ARG A 51 -28.97 19.57 0.77
N ILE A 52 -30.05 19.93 0.08
CA ILE A 52 -30.14 21.11 -0.78
C ILE A 52 -31.25 21.97 -0.16
N GLU A 53 -30.90 23.15 0.39
CA GLU A 53 -31.82 23.95 1.22
C GLU A 53 -32.19 25.32 0.64
N ASN A 54 -31.52 25.79 -0.42
CA ASN A 54 -31.74 27.13 -0.97
C ASN A 54 -31.54 27.18 -2.49
N GLU A 55 -32.09 28.22 -3.14
CA GLU A 55 -31.98 28.44 -4.60
C GLU A 55 -30.54 28.66 -5.10
N MET A 56 -29.59 28.92 -4.19
CA MET A 56 -28.16 29.01 -4.53
C MET A 56 -27.49 27.64 -4.64
N ALA A 57 -28.09 26.58 -4.10
CA ALA A 57 -27.60 25.22 -4.20
C ALA A 57 -28.19 24.54 -5.44
N ASN A 58 -27.31 24.13 -6.35
CA ASN A 58 -27.70 23.54 -7.63
C ASN A 58 -27.90 22.03 -7.47
N TYR A 59 -29.15 21.56 -7.64
CA TYR A 59 -29.50 20.15 -7.63
C TYR A 59 -28.71 19.32 -8.65
N ASP A 60 -28.58 19.80 -9.88
CA ASP A 60 -27.83 19.11 -10.93
C ASP A 60 -26.36 18.92 -10.53
N LEU A 61 -25.76 19.91 -9.86
CA LEU A 61 -24.39 19.79 -9.36
C LEU A 61 -24.30 18.71 -8.27
N ALA A 62 -25.25 18.69 -7.32
CA ALA A 62 -25.29 17.69 -6.26
C ALA A 62 -25.48 16.28 -6.83
N LEU A 63 -26.39 16.11 -7.79
CA LEU A 63 -26.63 14.84 -8.47
C LEU A 63 -25.41 14.37 -9.27
N LYS A 64 -24.70 15.29 -9.93
CA LYS A 64 -23.43 14.99 -10.60
C LYS A 64 -22.36 14.52 -9.62
N ILE A 65 -22.19 15.20 -8.48
CA ILE A 65 -21.25 14.80 -7.42
C ILE A 65 -21.63 13.43 -6.85
N ALA A 66 -22.91 13.18 -6.56
CA ALA A 66 -23.39 11.90 -6.03
C ALA A 66 -23.16 10.75 -7.04
N SER A 67 -23.41 11.00 -8.33
CA SER A 67 -23.15 10.06 -9.42
C SER A 67 -21.65 9.74 -9.58
N ASP A 68 -20.79 10.75 -9.42
CA ASP A 68 -19.32 10.58 -9.42
C ASP A 68 -18.84 9.74 -8.24
N ILE A 69 -19.32 10.04 -7.02
CA ILE A 69 -18.99 9.25 -5.82
C ILE A 69 -19.46 7.81 -5.97
N ALA A 70 -20.67 7.60 -6.49
CA ALA A 70 -21.21 6.26 -6.74
C ALA A 70 -20.29 5.47 -7.68
N ARG A 71 -19.90 6.05 -8.82
CA ARG A 71 -18.95 5.43 -9.76
C ARG A 71 -17.59 5.13 -9.12
N VAL A 72 -17.06 6.03 -8.29
CA VAL A 72 -15.78 5.83 -7.59
C VAL A 72 -15.85 4.63 -6.64
N ILE A 73 -16.94 4.48 -5.90
CA ILE A 73 -17.15 3.36 -4.97
C ILE A 73 -17.38 2.06 -5.74
N GLU A 74 -18.18 2.07 -6.81
CA GLU A 74 -18.47 0.89 -7.64
C GLU A 74 -17.22 0.35 -8.36
N ASN A 75 -16.35 1.24 -8.84
CA ASN A 75 -15.05 0.88 -9.42
C ASN A 75 -13.99 0.51 -8.37
N GLY A 76 -14.26 0.82 -7.11
CA GLY A 76 -13.41 0.55 -5.97
C GLY A 76 -12.39 1.67 -5.72
N THR A 77 -12.34 2.14 -4.48
CA THR A 77 -11.49 3.25 -4.05
C THR A 77 -10.77 2.93 -2.75
N ASP A 78 -9.72 3.69 -2.44
CA ASP A 78 -8.96 3.55 -1.21
C ASP A 78 -9.40 4.67 -0.25
N LEU A 79 -10.01 4.30 0.90
CA LEU A 79 -10.57 5.23 1.88
C LEU A 79 -9.87 5.11 3.24
N GLY A 80 -9.55 6.25 3.86
CA GLY A 80 -9.00 6.31 5.20
C GLY A 80 -7.46 6.31 5.28
N ALA A 81 -6.95 6.18 6.50
CA ALA A 81 -5.52 6.24 6.77
C ALA A 81 -4.78 5.02 6.17
N LYS A 82 -3.50 5.22 5.82
CA LYS A 82 -2.62 4.15 5.30
C LYS A 82 -3.13 3.47 4.01
N SER A 83 -4.00 4.11 3.23
CA SER A 83 -4.44 3.66 1.90
C SER A 83 -3.29 3.26 0.96
N THR A 84 -2.16 3.96 1.07
CA THR A 84 -0.97 3.69 0.25
C THR A 84 -0.22 2.39 0.56
N VAL A 85 -0.62 1.64 1.59
CA VAL A 85 -0.09 0.30 1.92
C VAL A 85 -1.17 -0.79 1.86
N GLY A 86 -2.25 -0.54 1.12
CA GLY A 86 -3.25 -1.55 0.80
C GLY A 86 -4.43 -1.60 1.77
N PHE A 87 -4.53 -0.62 2.67
CA PHE A 87 -5.66 -0.53 3.61
C PHE A 87 -6.82 0.25 3.00
N GLY A 88 -8.02 0.03 3.55
CA GLY A 88 -9.18 0.86 3.24
C GLY A 88 -9.69 0.70 1.82
N ARG A 89 -9.30 -0.36 1.10
CA ARG A 89 -9.87 -0.68 -0.21
C ARG A 89 -11.33 -1.05 -0.03
N ILE A 90 -12.22 -0.21 -0.53
CA ILE A 90 -13.66 -0.45 -0.50
C ILE A 90 -14.19 -0.58 -1.93
N LYS A 91 -15.23 -1.38 -2.08
CA LYS A 91 -16.07 -1.48 -3.28
C LYS A 91 -17.46 -1.91 -2.82
N GLY A 92 -18.48 -1.40 -3.49
CA GLY A 92 -19.85 -1.80 -3.23
C GLY A 92 -20.80 -1.33 -4.32
N ASP A 93 -22.00 -1.88 -4.31
CA ASP A 93 -23.09 -1.41 -5.14
C ASP A 93 -23.67 -0.13 -4.54
N VAL A 94 -23.90 0.88 -5.36
CA VAL A 94 -24.41 2.18 -4.89
C VAL A 94 -25.75 2.48 -5.55
N GLN A 95 -26.73 2.81 -4.73
CA GLN A 95 -28.04 3.30 -5.17
C GLN A 95 -28.18 4.78 -4.79
N LEU A 96 -28.80 5.55 -5.67
CA LEU A 96 -29.13 6.95 -5.42
C LEU A 96 -30.63 7.06 -5.20
N TYR A 97 -31.02 7.88 -4.25
CA TYR A 97 -32.43 8.17 -3.96
C TYR A 97 -32.65 9.67 -3.87
N GLU A 98 -33.80 10.12 -4.35
CA GLU A 98 -34.22 11.51 -4.29
C GLU A 98 -35.40 11.68 -3.32
N ILE A 99 -35.29 12.63 -2.39
CA ILE A 99 -36.38 12.96 -1.47
C ILE A 99 -36.63 14.45 -1.59
N ASP A 100 -37.75 14.79 -2.23
CA ASP A 100 -38.23 16.17 -2.34
C ASP A 100 -39.24 16.44 -1.22
N PHE A 101 -38.89 17.35 -0.32
CA PHE A 101 -39.69 17.68 0.86
C PHE A 101 -40.91 18.55 0.51
N GLU A 102 -41.07 19.01 -0.73
CA GLU A 102 -42.32 19.62 -1.21
C GLU A 102 -43.43 18.59 -1.40
N HIS A 103 -43.08 17.30 -1.53
CA HIS A 103 -44.01 16.19 -1.72
C HIS A 103 -44.28 15.46 -0.39
N PRO A 104 -45.50 15.51 0.18
CA PRO A 104 -45.80 14.87 1.47
C PRO A 104 -45.53 13.36 1.49
N THR A 105 -45.65 12.68 0.36
CA THR A 105 -45.34 11.25 0.21
C THR A 105 -43.86 10.93 0.41
N HIS A 106 -42.96 11.82 -0.04
CA HIS A 106 -41.50 11.67 0.12
C HIS A 106 -41.09 11.88 1.59
N ILE A 107 -41.73 12.81 2.29
CA ILE A 107 -41.53 13.01 3.73
C ILE A 107 -41.90 11.73 4.51
N GLN A 108 -43.06 11.14 4.20
CA GLN A 108 -43.49 9.91 4.85
C GLN A 108 -42.50 8.76 4.59
N GLN A 109 -42.05 8.59 3.35
CA GLN A 109 -41.05 7.57 2.98
C GLN A 109 -39.70 7.77 3.70
N TRP A 110 -39.26 9.02 3.90
CA TRP A 110 -38.07 9.34 4.68
C TRP A 110 -38.23 8.93 6.15
N ILE A 111 -39.37 9.27 6.76
CA ILE A 111 -39.69 8.90 8.15
C ILE A 111 -39.75 7.37 8.32
N ASP A 112 -40.33 6.67 7.35
CA ASP A 112 -40.47 5.21 7.36
C ASP A 112 -39.17 4.48 6.96
N ASN A 113 -38.13 5.22 6.54
CA ASN A 113 -36.89 4.69 6.00
C ASN A 113 -37.09 3.75 4.78
N ASP A 114 -38.13 4.00 3.97
CA ASP A 114 -38.43 3.29 2.72
C ASP A 114 -38.00 4.14 1.51
N LEU A 115 -36.69 4.30 1.36
CA LEU A 115 -36.09 5.13 0.30
C LEU A 115 -36.17 4.46 -1.09
N THR A 116 -36.42 3.15 -1.14
CA THR A 116 -36.34 2.35 -2.37
C THR A 116 -37.30 2.81 -3.47
N ARG A 117 -38.41 3.44 -3.09
CA ARG A 117 -39.44 3.95 -4.00
C ARG A 117 -39.01 5.17 -4.80
N ASN A 118 -37.95 5.85 -4.36
CA ASN A 118 -37.45 7.07 -4.99
C ASN A 118 -36.04 6.87 -5.57
N SER A 119 -35.75 5.65 -6.03
CA SER A 119 -34.48 5.36 -6.70
C SER A 119 -34.37 6.15 -7.99
N ILE A 120 -33.22 6.78 -8.19
CA ILE A 120 -32.89 7.52 -9.41
C ILE A 120 -31.69 6.88 -10.12
N GLU A 121 -31.63 7.09 -11.44
CA GLU A 121 -30.50 6.68 -12.28
C GLU A 121 -29.28 7.59 -12.03
N LYS A 122 -28.08 7.03 -12.16
CA LYS A 122 -26.83 7.80 -12.08
C LYS A 122 -26.64 8.60 -13.36
N LEU A 123 -26.14 9.82 -13.26
CA LEU A 123 -25.81 10.62 -14.44
C LEU A 123 -24.59 10.02 -15.16
N THR A 124 -24.65 10.03 -16.50
CA THR A 124 -23.53 9.58 -17.35
C THR A 124 -22.40 10.60 -17.38
N GLU A 125 -22.74 11.89 -17.42
CA GLU A 125 -21.76 12.98 -17.36
C GLU A 125 -20.95 12.95 -16.07
N SER A 126 -19.64 13.17 -16.16
CA SER A 126 -18.70 13.15 -15.04
C SER A 126 -18.11 14.53 -14.84
N LEU A 127 -18.09 15.03 -13.60
CA LEU A 127 -17.29 16.21 -13.24
C LEU A 127 -15.83 15.81 -13.00
N LEU A 128 -15.59 14.55 -12.66
CA LEU A 128 -14.25 14.02 -12.51
C LEU A 128 -13.54 14.02 -13.87
N ALA A 129 -12.40 14.70 -13.94
CA ALA A 129 -11.47 14.57 -15.03
C ALA A 129 -10.98 13.10 -15.15
N PRO A 130 -10.61 12.63 -16.35
CA PRO A 130 -9.96 11.34 -16.51
C PRO A 130 -8.79 11.24 -15.54
N GLN A 131 -8.73 10.13 -14.79
CA GLN A 131 -7.67 9.93 -13.80
C GLN A 131 -6.31 10.10 -14.48
N ASN A 132 -5.43 10.93 -13.91
CA ASN A 132 -4.05 11.05 -14.36
C ASN A 132 -3.43 9.66 -14.49
N SER A 133 -2.61 9.45 -15.52
CA SER A 133 -2.01 8.16 -15.85
C SER A 133 -1.37 7.50 -14.62
N ILE A 134 -2.03 6.47 -14.09
CA ILE A 134 -1.42 5.61 -13.07
C ILE A 134 -0.41 4.75 -13.79
N PHE A 135 0.84 4.78 -13.32
CA PHE A 135 1.82 3.78 -13.69
C PHE A 135 1.65 2.59 -12.76
N GLU A 136 1.42 1.40 -13.32
CA GLU A 136 1.15 0.19 -12.54
C GLU A 136 2.07 -0.95 -12.95
N ILE A 137 2.60 -1.66 -11.97
CA ILE A 137 3.28 -2.94 -12.13
C ILE A 137 2.43 -4.00 -11.43
N VAL A 138 2.00 -5.01 -12.17
CA VAL A 138 1.32 -6.21 -11.65
C VAL A 138 2.24 -7.41 -11.88
N ALA A 139 2.63 -8.12 -10.83
CA ALA A 139 3.57 -9.22 -10.92
C ALA A 139 3.14 -10.45 -10.11
N SER A 140 3.71 -11.60 -10.46
CA SER A 140 3.56 -12.86 -9.73
C SER A 140 4.93 -13.44 -9.41
N PHE A 141 5.08 -13.99 -8.20
CA PHE A 141 6.34 -14.46 -7.67
C PHE A 141 6.24 -15.82 -6.97
N ARG A 142 7.34 -16.56 -6.99
CA ARG A 142 7.58 -17.69 -6.09
C ARG A 142 8.42 -17.24 -4.92
N ILE A 143 8.18 -17.83 -3.75
CA ILE A 143 9.10 -17.70 -2.61
C ILE A 143 10.25 -18.68 -2.87
N LYS A 144 11.50 -18.20 -2.86
CA LYS A 144 12.67 -19.02 -3.18
C LYS A 144 13.03 -20.00 -2.06
N ASN A 145 13.11 -19.49 -0.83
CA ASN A 145 13.60 -20.22 0.34
C ASN A 145 12.48 -20.38 1.37
N SER A 146 12.29 -19.36 2.21
CA SER A 146 11.19 -19.24 3.15
C SER A 146 10.90 -17.76 3.41
N MET A 147 9.76 -17.44 4.02
CA MET A 147 9.35 -16.06 4.27
C MET A 147 8.78 -15.90 5.67
N ILE A 148 9.19 -14.83 6.36
CA ILE A 148 8.57 -14.42 7.60
C ILE A 148 8.37 -12.91 7.59
N ILE A 149 7.17 -12.47 7.97
CA ILE A 149 6.92 -11.10 8.44
C ILE A 149 6.55 -11.30 9.89
N ARG A 150 7.42 -10.87 10.80
CA ARG A 150 7.29 -11.23 12.22
C ARG A 150 6.01 -10.65 12.80
N SER A 151 5.21 -11.54 13.36
CA SER A 151 4.15 -11.23 14.30
C SER A 151 4.53 -11.87 15.62
N TYR A 152 4.60 -11.08 16.68
CA TYR A 152 5.01 -11.55 18.00
C TYR A 152 3.80 -12.03 18.77
N SER A 153 3.89 -13.21 19.38
CA SER A 153 2.86 -13.68 20.31
C SER A 153 3.01 -12.99 21.66
N LYS A 154 1.89 -12.76 22.35
CA LYS A 154 1.88 -12.39 23.77
C LYS A 154 1.83 -13.61 24.70
N ASP A 155 1.62 -14.81 24.14
CA ASP A 155 1.58 -16.08 24.88
C ASP A 155 3.01 -16.64 25.04
N PRO A 156 3.51 -16.84 26.27
CA PRO A 156 4.83 -17.42 26.54
C PRO A 156 5.02 -18.86 26.04
N LYS A 157 3.93 -19.59 25.75
CA LYS A 157 4.00 -20.97 25.22
C LYS A 157 3.96 -21.03 23.69
N ALA A 158 3.73 -19.91 23.04
CA ALA A 158 3.75 -19.82 21.59
C ALA A 158 5.19 -19.56 21.10
N PRO A 159 5.50 -19.90 19.83
CA PRO A 159 6.77 -19.53 19.22
C PRO A 159 7.05 -18.03 19.32
N ASP A 160 8.33 -17.65 19.43
CA ASP A 160 8.77 -16.25 19.60
C ASP A 160 8.25 -15.35 18.48
N SER A 161 8.21 -15.86 17.25
CA SER A 161 7.56 -15.16 16.16
C SER A 161 6.89 -16.09 15.16
N THR A 162 5.73 -15.66 14.67
CA THR A 162 5.00 -16.33 13.60
C THR A 162 4.92 -15.42 12.38
N HIS A 163 4.53 -15.98 11.24
CA HIS A 163 4.23 -15.16 10.08
C HIS A 163 2.94 -14.35 10.29
N LEU A 164 2.97 -13.07 9.91
CA LEU A 164 1.84 -12.15 9.96
C LEU A 164 0.64 -12.65 9.14
N LYS A 165 -0.53 -12.67 9.78
CA LYS A 165 -1.80 -13.03 9.15
C LYS A 165 -2.78 -11.88 9.19
N SER A 166 -3.72 -11.86 8.25
CA SER A 166 -4.91 -11.01 8.30
C SER A 166 -6.14 -11.78 7.83
N GLY A 167 -7.23 -11.65 8.58
CA GLY A 167 -8.40 -12.50 8.46
C GLY A 167 -8.06 -13.99 8.60
N GLY A 168 -7.02 -14.32 9.38
CA GLY A 168 -6.48 -15.67 9.52
C GLY A 168 -5.68 -16.19 8.30
N LYS A 169 -5.49 -15.39 7.26
CA LYS A 169 -4.76 -15.78 6.04
C LYS A 169 -3.34 -15.21 6.05
N ASN A 170 -2.37 -15.97 5.55
CA ASN A 170 -0.99 -15.51 5.36
C ASN A 170 -0.94 -14.37 4.34
N ILE A 171 -0.23 -13.29 4.66
CA ILE A 171 -0.17 -12.10 3.82
C ILE A 171 1.25 -11.54 3.70
N LEU A 172 1.56 -11.02 2.53
CA LEU A 172 2.65 -10.08 2.34
C LEU A 172 2.09 -8.68 2.59
N SER A 173 2.37 -8.11 3.77
CA SER A 173 1.80 -6.83 4.17
C SER A 173 2.35 -5.66 3.36
N GLY A 174 1.48 -4.71 3.03
CA GLY A 174 1.87 -3.55 2.22
C GLY A 174 2.91 -2.67 2.91
N SER A 175 2.94 -2.62 4.24
CA SER A 175 4.00 -1.93 5.00
C SER A 175 5.37 -2.57 4.80
N SER A 176 5.44 -3.92 4.79
CA SER A 176 6.68 -4.67 4.52
C SER A 176 7.17 -4.48 3.09
N ILE A 177 6.24 -4.54 2.12
CA ILE A 177 6.51 -4.30 0.71
C ILE A 177 7.07 -2.89 0.54
N LYS A 178 6.30 -1.88 0.98
CA LYS A 178 6.66 -0.48 0.80
C LYS A 178 7.95 -0.09 1.53
N GLY A 179 8.18 -0.65 2.72
CA GLY A 179 9.43 -0.49 3.45
C GLY A 179 10.64 -1.05 2.69
N ALA A 180 10.51 -2.25 2.13
CA ALA A 180 11.56 -2.85 1.30
C ALA A 180 11.81 -2.04 0.01
N LEU A 181 10.75 -1.60 -0.67
CA LEU A 181 10.84 -0.76 -1.88
C LEU A 181 11.52 0.58 -1.56
N ARG A 182 11.12 1.26 -0.49
CA ARG A 182 11.72 2.55 -0.09
C ARG A 182 13.21 2.40 0.24
N GLY A 183 13.56 1.40 1.04
CA GLY A 183 14.96 1.15 1.40
C GLY A 183 15.84 0.78 0.21
N ARG A 184 15.31 -0.02 -0.74
CA ARG A 184 16.03 -0.31 -1.99
C ARG A 184 16.13 0.93 -2.88
N SER A 185 15.08 1.74 -2.96
CA SER A 185 15.07 2.97 -3.73
C SER A 185 16.16 3.93 -3.26
N GLU A 186 16.34 4.07 -1.95
CA GLU A 186 17.40 4.89 -1.38
C GLU A 186 18.79 4.43 -1.82
N ARG A 187 19.04 3.11 -1.86
CA ARG A 187 20.33 2.56 -2.32
C ARG A 187 20.55 2.82 -3.81
N ILE A 188 19.53 2.59 -4.64
CA ILE A 188 19.59 2.81 -6.09
C ILE A 188 19.86 4.30 -6.37
N LEU A 189 19.07 5.20 -5.79
CA LEU A 189 19.19 6.64 -6.00
C LEU A 189 20.52 7.19 -5.49
N ASN A 190 21.00 6.76 -4.32
CA ASN A 190 22.33 7.15 -3.82
C ASN A 190 23.45 6.71 -4.77
N THR A 191 23.27 5.60 -5.48
CA THR A 191 24.26 5.09 -6.45
C THR A 191 24.21 5.89 -7.76
N ILE A 192 23.01 6.22 -8.25
CA ILE A 192 22.82 6.88 -9.55
C ILE A 192 23.02 8.39 -9.47
N GLN A 193 22.41 9.06 -8.48
CA GLN A 193 22.46 10.52 -8.36
C GLN A 193 23.80 11.02 -7.82
N ALA A 194 24.49 10.20 -7.03
CA ALA A 194 25.68 10.57 -6.26
C ALA A 194 25.49 11.82 -5.37
N ASP A 195 24.24 12.14 -5.04
CA ASP A 195 23.84 13.26 -4.17
C ASP A 195 22.76 12.78 -3.20
N ARG A 196 23.06 12.87 -1.90
CA ARG A 196 22.18 12.41 -0.83
C ARG A 196 21.00 13.35 -0.61
N GLU A 197 21.13 14.64 -0.85
CA GLU A 197 20.05 15.60 -0.66
C GLU A 197 19.02 15.49 -1.79
N ILE A 198 19.48 15.30 -3.03
CA ILE A 198 18.61 14.95 -4.16
C ILE A 198 17.88 13.63 -3.87
N THR A 199 18.61 12.61 -3.41
CA THR A 199 18.01 11.31 -3.07
C THR A 199 16.92 11.44 -2.01
N LYS A 200 17.16 12.20 -0.94
CA LYS A 200 16.15 12.46 0.11
C LYS A 200 14.93 13.18 -0.46
N THR A 201 15.14 14.18 -1.32
CA THR A 201 14.08 14.97 -1.97
C THR A 201 13.18 14.07 -2.84
N ILE A 202 13.77 13.24 -3.70
CA ILE A 202 13.01 12.29 -4.54
C ILE A 202 12.25 11.30 -3.65
N LEU A 203 12.90 10.71 -2.64
CA LEU A 203 12.25 9.76 -1.73
C LEU A 203 11.10 10.37 -0.95
N ALA A 204 11.26 11.61 -0.46
CA ALA A 204 10.22 12.34 0.25
C ALA A 204 9.03 12.66 -0.67
N GLY A 205 9.28 13.13 -1.89
CA GLY A 205 8.22 13.42 -2.85
C GLY A 205 7.48 12.17 -3.38
N LEU A 206 8.15 11.01 -3.41
CA LEU A 206 7.62 9.75 -3.96
C LEU A 206 6.96 8.86 -2.89
N PHE A 207 7.67 8.56 -1.81
CA PHE A 207 7.19 7.67 -0.73
C PHE A 207 6.54 8.44 0.43
N GLY A 208 6.52 9.77 0.37
CA GLY A 208 6.00 10.65 1.41
C GLY A 208 7.03 11.02 2.47
N ASP A 209 6.72 12.08 3.19
CA ASP A 209 7.53 12.63 4.28
C ASP A 209 6.65 13.31 5.32
N VAL A 210 7.14 13.39 6.55
CA VAL A 210 6.49 14.09 7.66
C VAL A 210 7.52 14.91 8.40
N GLU A 211 7.18 16.14 8.79
CA GLU A 211 8.05 16.97 9.61
C GLU A 211 8.21 16.33 11.00
N LYS A 212 9.45 16.24 11.46
CA LYS A 212 9.79 15.66 12.76
C LYS A 212 10.39 16.72 13.68
N GLU A 213 10.29 16.47 14.98
CA GLU A 213 11.02 17.21 16.00
C GLU A 213 12.54 17.02 15.85
N ALA A 214 13.31 17.79 16.62
CA ALA A 214 14.78 17.70 16.62
C ALA A 214 15.31 16.29 16.96
N ASP A 215 14.50 15.47 17.63
CA ASP A 215 14.83 14.08 17.96
C ASP A 215 14.75 13.11 16.75
N SER A 216 14.27 13.57 15.59
CA SER A 216 14.11 12.78 14.36
C SER A 216 13.21 11.54 14.46
N VAL A 217 12.48 11.39 15.58
CA VAL A 217 11.59 10.26 15.87
C VAL A 217 10.16 10.76 16.03
N THR A 218 9.97 11.83 16.80
CA THR A 218 8.67 12.38 17.13
C THR A 218 8.15 13.20 15.96
N ILE A 219 6.92 12.91 15.52
CA ILE A 219 6.25 13.68 14.47
C ILE A 219 5.84 15.01 15.08
N LYS A 220 6.20 16.11 14.44
CA LYS A 220 5.81 17.44 14.89
C LYS A 220 4.31 17.61 14.69
N LYS A 221 3.59 17.94 15.77
CA LYS A 221 2.12 17.96 15.79
C LYS A 221 1.55 18.90 14.71
N ASP A 222 2.16 20.07 14.57
CA ASP A 222 1.80 21.06 13.56
C ASP A 222 2.78 21.02 12.39
N GLY A 223 3.31 19.84 12.05
CA GLY A 223 4.31 19.63 11.00
C GLY A 223 3.74 19.57 9.58
N TYR A 224 4.54 19.84 8.56
CA TYR A 224 4.13 19.54 7.18
C TYR A 224 4.01 18.02 6.97
N THR A 225 3.14 17.60 6.05
CA THR A 225 3.02 16.21 5.60
C THR A 225 2.96 16.16 4.08
N VAL A 226 3.87 15.39 3.48
CA VAL A 226 3.88 15.10 2.04
C VAL A 226 3.27 13.72 1.80
N PRO A 227 2.12 13.61 1.11
CA PRO A 227 1.51 12.33 0.83
C PRO A 227 2.33 11.53 -0.19
N SER A 228 2.48 10.24 0.09
CA SER A 228 3.09 9.27 -0.81
C SER A 228 2.30 9.16 -2.12
N ARG A 229 3.04 8.97 -3.22
CA ARG A 229 2.51 8.67 -4.55
C ARG A 229 2.60 7.18 -4.91
N VAL A 230 3.41 6.41 -4.18
CA VAL A 230 3.50 4.95 -4.31
C VAL A 230 2.45 4.25 -3.47
N PHE A 231 1.65 3.42 -4.11
CA PHE A 231 0.63 2.56 -3.52
C PHE A 231 1.01 1.11 -3.76
N VAL A 232 0.82 0.28 -2.74
CA VAL A 232 0.98 -1.17 -2.84
C VAL A 232 -0.22 -1.83 -2.18
N ASP A 233 -0.59 -3.01 -2.65
CA ASP A 233 -1.69 -3.78 -2.07
C ASP A 233 -1.16 -4.79 -1.05
N GLU A 234 -2.00 -5.18 -0.09
CA GLU A 234 -1.74 -6.38 0.69
C GLU A 234 -1.99 -7.62 -0.17
N VAL A 235 -1.03 -8.55 -0.19
CA VAL A 235 -1.08 -9.70 -1.09
C VAL A 235 -1.21 -10.99 -0.29
N PRO A 236 -2.28 -11.78 -0.49
CA PRO A 236 -2.39 -13.11 0.12
C PRO A 236 -1.27 -14.03 -0.36
N ILE A 237 -0.65 -14.75 0.57
CA ILE A 237 0.33 -15.80 0.29
C ILE A 237 -0.39 -17.15 0.35
N LYS A 238 -0.34 -17.91 -0.74
CA LYS A 238 -0.96 -19.23 -0.86
C LYS A 238 0.10 -20.30 -1.06
N ASN A 239 -0.29 -21.58 -0.99
CA ASN A 239 0.56 -22.72 -1.36
C ASN A 239 1.89 -22.74 -0.58
N VAL A 240 1.76 -22.58 0.74
CA VAL A 240 2.86 -22.56 1.71
C VAL A 240 2.54 -23.50 2.87
N LYS A 241 3.60 -23.97 3.53
CA LYS A 241 3.53 -24.70 4.79
C LYS A 241 4.10 -23.83 5.90
N GLU A 242 3.44 -23.86 7.06
CA GLU A 242 3.95 -23.29 8.31
C GLU A 242 4.69 -24.39 9.06
N GLU A 243 5.99 -24.20 9.27
CA GLU A 243 6.81 -25.17 9.99
C GLU A 243 7.58 -24.45 11.10
N ILE A 244 7.66 -25.07 12.28
CA ILE A 244 8.47 -24.54 13.38
C ILE A 244 9.94 -24.74 13.02
N GLN A 245 10.69 -23.66 13.05
CA GLN A 245 12.13 -23.67 12.89
C GLN A 245 12.78 -23.09 14.15
N THR A 246 13.45 -23.96 14.90
CA THR A 246 14.24 -23.60 16.07
C THR A 246 15.67 -23.25 15.65
N ARG A 247 16.19 -22.15 16.19
CA ARG A 247 17.58 -21.72 15.99
C ARG A 247 18.26 -21.50 17.32
N ILE A 248 19.54 -21.83 17.39
CA ILE A 248 20.40 -21.63 18.56
C ILE A 248 21.52 -20.66 18.19
N GLN A 249 21.99 -19.90 19.17
CA GLN A 249 23.24 -19.15 19.06
C GLN A 249 24.39 -19.98 19.62
N ILE A 250 25.43 -20.14 18.82
CA ILE A 250 26.68 -20.79 19.22
C ILE A 250 27.70 -19.72 19.57
N ASP A 251 28.30 -19.84 20.75
CA ASP A 251 29.43 -19.00 21.16
C ASP A 251 30.66 -19.34 20.32
N ARG A 252 31.28 -18.32 19.71
CA ARG A 252 32.40 -18.50 18.77
C ARG A 252 33.72 -18.89 19.45
N PHE A 253 33.87 -18.65 20.74
CA PHE A 253 35.05 -18.98 21.52
C PHE A 253 34.94 -20.34 22.19
N THR A 254 33.79 -20.63 22.80
CA THR A 254 33.60 -21.87 23.57
C THR A 254 33.02 -23.01 22.74
N GLY A 255 32.37 -22.71 21.61
CA GLY A 255 31.63 -23.70 20.81
C GLY A 255 30.36 -24.22 21.50
N GLY A 256 30.04 -23.74 22.70
CA GLY A 256 28.84 -24.09 23.44
C GLY A 256 27.61 -23.30 22.96
N THR A 257 26.43 -23.78 23.36
CA THR A 257 25.18 -23.04 23.21
C THR A 257 25.11 -21.89 24.19
N VAL A 258 24.54 -20.76 23.77
CA VAL A 258 24.24 -19.65 24.69
C VAL A 258 22.88 -19.92 25.33
N ASP A 259 22.88 -20.17 26.64
CA ASP A 259 21.72 -20.51 27.49
C ASP A 259 20.75 -19.33 27.68
N SER A 260 20.12 -18.90 26.58
CA SER A 260 19.00 -17.95 26.50
C SER A 260 18.68 -17.56 25.05
N ALA A 261 19.45 -18.06 24.08
CA ALA A 261 19.36 -17.68 22.68
C ALA A 261 18.71 -18.75 21.80
N LEU A 262 17.81 -19.53 22.40
CA LEU A 262 16.88 -20.38 21.65
C LEU A 262 15.83 -19.46 21.03
N ILE A 263 15.68 -19.54 19.71
CA ILE A 263 14.73 -18.74 18.95
C ILE A 263 13.82 -19.71 18.19
N GLU A 264 12.53 -19.70 18.51
CA GLU A 264 11.51 -20.49 17.84
C GLU A 264 10.66 -19.63 16.92
N GLU A 265 10.64 -19.97 15.63
CA GLU A 265 9.92 -19.20 14.62
C GLU A 265 9.08 -20.09 13.74
N VAL A 266 7.99 -19.53 13.20
CA VAL A 266 7.12 -20.21 12.24
C VAL A 266 7.13 -19.45 10.91
N PRO A 267 8.19 -19.60 10.09
CA PRO A 267 8.21 -19.05 8.73
C PRO A 267 7.30 -19.86 7.79
N LEU A 268 7.05 -19.27 6.62
CA LEU A 268 6.37 -19.91 5.51
C LEU A 268 7.37 -20.57 4.57
N PHE A 269 7.20 -21.86 4.31
CA PHE A 269 7.95 -22.60 3.30
C PHE A 269 7.09 -22.81 2.04
N PRO A 270 7.61 -22.52 0.84
CA PRO A 270 6.88 -22.70 -0.40
C PRO A 270 6.62 -24.17 -0.71
N VAL A 271 5.41 -24.49 -1.17
CA VAL A 271 5.16 -25.76 -1.86
C VAL A 271 5.86 -25.73 -3.21
N LYS A 272 6.77 -26.68 -3.45
CA LYS A 272 7.60 -26.72 -4.66
C LYS A 272 6.73 -26.82 -5.92
N GLY A 273 7.08 -26.06 -6.95
CA GLY A 273 6.38 -26.04 -8.24
C GLY A 273 5.12 -25.18 -8.28
N GLU A 274 4.65 -24.67 -7.14
CA GLU A 274 3.49 -23.80 -7.08
C GLU A 274 3.88 -22.33 -6.97
N ASN A 275 2.93 -21.44 -7.27
CA ASN A 275 3.10 -20.00 -7.16
C ASN A 275 2.50 -19.53 -5.83
N GLN A 276 3.26 -18.76 -5.05
CA GLN A 276 2.84 -18.34 -3.70
C GLN A 276 2.22 -16.94 -3.68
N ILE A 277 2.72 -16.04 -4.53
CA ILE A 277 2.34 -14.62 -4.53
C ILE A 277 1.80 -14.28 -5.91
N MET A 278 0.51 -13.96 -5.97
CA MET A 278 -0.20 -13.59 -7.19
C MET A 278 -0.74 -12.17 -7.04
N ASN A 279 -0.80 -11.41 -8.15
CA ASN A 279 -1.33 -10.04 -8.17
C ASN A 279 -0.59 -9.07 -7.24
N PHE A 280 0.73 -9.20 -7.14
CA PHE A 280 1.56 -8.20 -6.47
C PHE A 280 1.51 -6.90 -7.25
N ARG A 281 1.02 -5.82 -6.63
CA ARG A 281 0.78 -4.54 -7.31
C ARG A 281 1.59 -3.40 -6.72
N ILE A 282 2.26 -2.65 -7.60
CA ILE A 282 2.84 -1.33 -7.32
C ILE A 282 2.16 -0.33 -8.23
N ARG A 283 1.52 0.69 -7.66
CA ARG A 283 0.85 1.78 -8.39
C ARG A 283 1.53 3.09 -8.04
N VAL A 284 1.86 3.92 -9.03
CA VAL A 284 2.42 5.27 -8.84
C VAL A 284 1.47 6.28 -9.46
N LYS A 285 0.91 7.15 -8.61
CA LYS A 285 0.03 8.24 -9.05
C LYS A 285 0.87 9.38 -9.65
N ASP A 286 0.42 9.95 -10.77
CA ASP A 286 1.06 11.08 -11.46
C ASP A 286 2.53 10.82 -11.87
N ALA A 287 2.84 9.57 -12.24
CA ALA A 287 4.21 9.05 -12.41
C ALA A 287 5.10 9.94 -13.29
N LYS A 288 6.27 10.32 -12.75
CA LYS A 288 7.33 11.05 -13.45
C LYS A 288 8.31 10.07 -14.11
N PRO A 289 9.10 10.52 -15.11
CA PRO A 289 10.07 9.66 -15.77
C PRO A 289 11.00 8.91 -14.78
N ILE A 290 11.55 9.61 -13.78
CA ILE A 290 12.35 9.02 -12.69
C ILE A 290 11.58 7.92 -11.95
N ASP A 291 10.30 8.15 -11.63
CA ASP A 291 9.49 7.17 -10.90
C ASP A 291 9.40 5.86 -11.69
N LYS A 292 9.16 5.94 -13.00
CA LYS A 292 9.02 4.78 -13.89
C LYS A 292 10.31 3.96 -13.92
N GLY A 293 11.44 4.60 -14.17
CA GLY A 293 12.76 3.94 -14.17
C GLY A 293 13.08 3.27 -12.84
N LEU A 294 12.82 3.98 -11.74
CA LEU A 294 13.05 3.45 -10.39
C LEU A 294 12.17 2.22 -10.11
N MET A 295 10.88 2.25 -10.46
CA MET A 295 9.99 1.11 -10.28
C MET A 295 10.42 -0.10 -11.12
N LEU A 296 10.98 0.10 -12.32
CA LEU A 296 11.53 -0.99 -13.13
C LEU A 296 12.76 -1.63 -12.47
N LEU A 297 13.68 -0.84 -11.93
CA LEU A 297 14.84 -1.36 -11.21
C LEU A 297 14.43 -2.10 -9.93
N LEU A 298 13.43 -1.61 -9.21
CA LEU A 298 12.87 -2.31 -8.05
C LEU A 298 12.23 -3.65 -8.44
N LEU A 299 11.46 -3.67 -9.53
CA LEU A 299 10.88 -4.91 -10.06
C LEU A 299 11.99 -5.90 -10.43
N LYS A 300 13.04 -5.45 -11.11
CA LYS A 300 14.21 -6.27 -11.43
C LYS A 300 14.82 -6.88 -10.16
N ASP A 301 15.11 -6.08 -9.14
CA ASP A 301 15.76 -6.57 -7.92
C ASP A 301 14.89 -7.57 -7.16
N ILE A 302 13.56 -7.40 -7.15
CA ILE A 302 12.64 -8.41 -6.60
C ILE A 302 12.65 -9.67 -7.46
N TRP A 303 12.58 -9.50 -8.78
CA TRP A 303 12.50 -10.60 -9.76
C TRP A 303 13.72 -11.51 -9.71
N THR A 304 14.91 -10.94 -9.54
CA THR A 304 16.19 -11.66 -9.53
C THR A 304 16.62 -12.10 -8.15
N ALA A 305 15.70 -12.20 -7.18
CA ALA A 305 16.01 -12.63 -5.82
C ALA A 305 17.02 -11.72 -5.07
N ASP A 306 17.22 -10.48 -5.51
CA ASP A 306 18.17 -9.54 -4.88
C ASP A 306 17.52 -8.71 -3.76
N LEU A 307 16.23 -8.37 -3.87
CA LEU A 307 15.48 -7.63 -2.86
C LEU A 307 14.64 -8.54 -1.96
N PRO A 308 15.12 -8.89 -0.74
CA PRO A 308 14.31 -9.60 0.23
C PRO A 308 13.29 -8.69 0.94
N ILE A 309 12.08 -9.22 1.11
CA ILE A 309 10.93 -8.58 1.78
C ILE A 309 10.58 -9.33 3.07
N GLY A 310 10.34 -8.59 4.16
CA GLY A 310 10.01 -9.15 5.47
C GLY A 310 11.19 -9.20 6.43
N GLY A 311 11.12 -10.09 7.41
CA GLY A 311 12.12 -10.31 8.44
C GLY A 311 13.22 -11.28 8.02
N GLU A 312 14.30 -11.30 8.81
CA GLU A 312 15.34 -12.34 8.74
C GLU A 312 16.07 -12.48 7.39
N LYS A 313 16.21 -11.35 6.71
CA LYS A 313 16.88 -11.23 5.42
C LYS A 313 18.32 -11.76 5.43
N ALA A 314 19.02 -11.59 6.55
CA ALA A 314 20.41 -12.01 6.74
C ALA A 314 20.64 -13.52 6.65
N ILE A 315 19.60 -14.33 6.87
CA ILE A 315 19.66 -15.80 6.74
C ILE A 315 18.96 -16.29 5.47
N GLY A 316 18.69 -15.40 4.51
CA GLY A 316 18.14 -15.75 3.19
C GLY A 316 16.62 -15.88 3.12
N ARG A 317 15.87 -15.41 4.14
CA ARG A 317 14.39 -15.36 4.10
C ARG A 317 13.89 -14.17 3.29
N GLY A 318 12.66 -14.29 2.78
CA GLY A 318 11.92 -13.21 2.13
C GLY A 318 12.32 -12.95 0.67
N VAL A 319 13.11 -13.85 0.08
CA VAL A 319 13.61 -13.74 -1.28
C VAL A 319 12.59 -14.29 -2.28
N LEU A 320 12.33 -13.53 -3.34
CA LEU A 320 11.31 -13.82 -4.34
C LEU A 320 11.95 -14.10 -5.72
N GLU A 321 11.28 -14.92 -6.53
CA GLU A 321 11.66 -15.18 -7.92
C GLU A 321 10.48 -14.87 -8.84
N GLY A 322 10.72 -14.08 -9.88
CA GLY A 322 9.67 -13.62 -10.78
C GLY A 322 9.14 -14.69 -11.72
N ILE A 323 7.83 -14.64 -11.97
CA ILE A 323 7.10 -15.56 -12.86
C ILE A 323 6.58 -14.79 -14.08
N SER A 324 5.77 -13.77 -13.81
CA SER A 324 5.17 -12.90 -14.82
C SER A 324 5.06 -11.49 -14.25
N ALA A 325 5.17 -10.49 -15.11
CA ALA A 325 4.80 -9.13 -14.74
C ALA A 325 4.23 -8.39 -15.95
N THR A 326 3.33 -7.46 -15.66
CA THR A 326 2.73 -6.54 -16.61
C THR A 326 2.97 -5.13 -16.09
N ILE A 327 3.45 -4.26 -16.97
CA ILE A 327 3.62 -2.83 -16.73
C ILE A 327 2.56 -2.10 -17.53
N VAL A 328 1.80 -1.22 -16.89
CA VAL A 328 0.78 -0.37 -17.50
C VAL A 328 1.18 1.09 -17.29
N ASP A 329 1.22 1.85 -18.38
CA ASP A 329 1.53 3.28 -18.39
C ASP A 329 0.58 4.00 -19.33
N GLY A 330 -0.53 4.51 -18.77
CA GLY A 330 -1.62 5.06 -19.57
C GLY A 330 -2.23 4.00 -20.50
N LYS A 331 -2.10 4.20 -21.82
CA LYS A 331 -2.60 3.24 -22.83
C LYS A 331 -1.58 2.13 -23.16
N SER A 332 -0.33 2.30 -22.75
CA SER A 332 0.74 1.35 -23.05
C SER A 332 0.74 0.19 -22.06
N LYS A 333 0.88 -1.03 -22.56
CA LYS A 333 0.96 -2.25 -21.75
C LYS A 333 2.16 -3.09 -22.22
N PHE A 334 3.00 -3.49 -21.28
CA PHE A 334 4.19 -4.31 -21.52
C PHE A 334 4.16 -5.56 -20.64
N THR A 335 4.37 -6.74 -21.21
CA THR A 335 4.40 -8.02 -20.49
C THR A 335 5.85 -8.54 -20.41
N LEU A 336 6.40 -8.64 -19.20
CA LEU A 336 7.73 -9.22 -18.96
C LEU A 336 7.77 -10.68 -19.43
N THR A 337 8.95 -11.13 -19.88
CA THR A 337 9.29 -12.42 -20.54
C THR A 337 8.89 -12.57 -22.02
N GLU A 338 7.80 -11.95 -22.47
CA GLU A 338 7.39 -11.95 -23.89
C GLU A 338 7.89 -10.68 -24.60
N ASP A 339 7.58 -9.51 -24.05
CA ASP A 339 7.87 -8.23 -24.69
C ASP A 339 9.32 -7.77 -24.57
N PHE A 340 10.10 -8.33 -23.65
CA PHE A 340 11.53 -8.03 -23.50
C PHE A 340 12.38 -8.63 -24.63
N LYS A 341 11.79 -9.51 -25.45
CA LYS A 341 12.39 -10.02 -26.68
C LYS A 341 12.15 -9.08 -27.88
N ASN A 342 11.21 -8.13 -27.75
CA ASN A 342 10.92 -7.14 -28.78
C ASN A 342 11.86 -5.92 -28.62
N PRO A 343 12.70 -5.60 -29.63
CA PRO A 343 13.65 -4.48 -29.56
C PRO A 343 13.00 -3.12 -29.33
N GLU A 344 11.86 -2.82 -29.97
CA GLU A 344 11.19 -1.51 -29.87
C GLU A 344 10.63 -1.28 -28.47
N LYS A 345 9.99 -2.30 -27.88
CA LYS A 345 9.46 -2.22 -26.51
C LYS A 345 10.58 -2.11 -25.48
N LYS A 346 11.72 -2.77 -25.74
CA LYS A 346 12.91 -2.66 -24.90
C LYS A 346 13.48 -1.23 -24.92
N GLU A 347 13.52 -0.59 -26.08
CA GLU A 347 13.98 0.80 -26.20
C GLU A 347 13.11 1.75 -25.39
N VAL A 348 11.78 1.62 -25.46
CA VAL A 348 10.86 2.42 -24.64
C VAL A 348 11.14 2.24 -23.14
N LEU A 349 11.27 1.01 -22.66
CA LEU A 349 11.57 0.75 -21.24
C LEU A 349 12.97 1.24 -20.84
N GLN A 350 13.94 1.21 -21.76
CA GLN A 350 15.26 1.77 -21.54
C GLN A 350 15.19 3.28 -21.31
N THR A 351 14.37 4.01 -22.07
CA THR A 351 14.18 5.47 -21.86
C THR A 351 13.70 5.80 -20.44
N TYR A 352 12.91 4.91 -19.81
CA TYR A 352 12.46 5.11 -18.43
C TYR A 352 13.62 5.00 -17.44
N VAL A 353 14.53 4.05 -17.66
CA VAL A 353 15.73 3.88 -16.82
C VAL A 353 16.71 5.03 -17.06
N ASP A 354 16.90 5.44 -18.32
CA ASP A 354 17.79 6.54 -18.69
C ASP A 354 17.34 7.86 -18.06
N ALA A 355 16.04 8.06 -17.86
CA ALA A 355 15.49 9.22 -17.17
C ALA A 355 15.98 9.38 -15.72
N LEU A 356 16.51 8.32 -15.09
CA LEU A 356 17.15 8.40 -13.77
C LEU A 356 18.45 9.22 -13.81
N HIS A 357 19.09 9.37 -14.97
CA HIS A 357 20.32 10.15 -15.12
C HIS A 357 20.06 11.64 -15.44
N ASP A 358 18.83 12.01 -15.80
CA ASP A 358 18.49 13.39 -16.14
C ASP A 358 18.05 14.19 -14.90
N ARG A 359 18.99 15.01 -14.39
CA ARG A 359 18.80 15.87 -13.21
C ARG A 359 17.71 16.92 -13.35
N LYS A 360 17.27 17.26 -14.58
CA LYS A 360 16.15 18.20 -14.75
C LYS A 360 14.85 17.64 -14.16
N ASN A 361 14.76 16.32 -14.02
CA ASN A 361 13.60 15.66 -13.45
C ASN A 361 13.49 15.83 -11.91
N ASP A 362 14.55 16.30 -11.25
CA ASP A 362 14.58 16.46 -9.78
C ASP A 362 13.80 17.69 -9.30
N ILE A 363 13.78 18.75 -10.12
CA ILE A 363 13.17 20.06 -9.81
C ILE A 363 11.71 19.92 -9.38
N TRP A 364 10.97 19.03 -10.05
CA TRP A 364 9.56 18.80 -9.74
C TRP A 364 9.34 18.29 -8.30
N TYR A 365 10.28 17.48 -7.77
CA TYR A 365 10.17 16.97 -6.40
C TYR A 365 10.42 18.07 -5.37
N GLU A 366 11.36 18.98 -5.64
CA GLU A 366 11.59 20.16 -4.80
C GLU A 366 10.37 21.06 -4.74
N GLU A 367 9.81 21.41 -5.92
CA GLU A 367 8.58 22.22 -6.02
C GLU A 367 7.42 21.56 -5.27
N ARG A 368 7.24 20.25 -5.42
CA ARG A 368 6.21 19.50 -4.70
C ARG A 368 6.41 19.60 -3.19
N ILE A 369 7.61 19.38 -2.68
CA ILE A 369 7.87 19.43 -1.23
C ILE A 369 7.64 20.85 -0.71
N ASN A 370 8.11 21.87 -1.44
CA ASN A 370 7.95 23.27 -1.07
C ASN A 370 6.46 23.67 -1.02
N LEU A 371 5.63 23.17 -1.94
CA LEU A 371 4.18 23.39 -1.91
C LEU A 371 3.55 22.91 -0.60
N TYR A 372 3.92 21.72 -0.11
CA TYR A 372 3.38 21.20 1.16
C TYR A 372 3.95 21.92 2.39
N LYS A 373 5.19 22.41 2.32
CA LYS A 373 5.77 23.27 3.36
C LYS A 373 5.07 24.64 3.41
N GLN A 374 4.73 25.22 2.26
CA GLN A 374 4.07 26.53 2.15
C GLN A 374 2.59 26.50 2.53
N ARG A 375 1.82 25.50 2.08
CA ARG A 375 0.39 25.33 2.45
C ARG A 375 0.12 25.28 3.95
N LYS A 376 1.15 24.98 4.74
CA LYS A 376 1.09 25.04 6.20
C LYS A 376 1.31 26.46 6.73
N ASN A 377 2.12 27.30 6.08
CA ASN A 377 2.33 28.68 6.52
C ASN A 377 1.11 29.58 6.26
N GLU A 378 0.17 29.13 5.42
CA GLU A 378 -1.05 29.86 5.04
C GLU A 378 -2.31 29.43 5.81
N ASN A 379 -2.25 28.30 6.54
CA ASN A 379 -3.31 27.80 7.43
C ASN A 379 -2.89 27.96 8.88
#